data_AF-A0A7S0V870-F1
#
_entry.id   AF-A0A7S0V870-F1
#
_cell.length_a   1.000
_cell.length_b   1.000
_cell.length_c   1.000
_cell.angle_alpha   90.00
_cell.angle_beta   90.00
_cell.angle_gamma   90.00
#
_symmetry.space_group_name_H-M   'P 1'
#
loop_
_entity.id
_entity.type
_entity.pdbx_description
1 polymer ?
#
loop_
_entity_poly.entity_id
_entity_poly.type
_entity_poly.pdbx_seq_one_letter_code
_entity_poly.pdbx_strand_id
1 'polypeptide(L)'
;MMMPTHKDVIHHNTSTIKRRLLQLLRFFYTYRTTFFAYSVFFVALLHYTKVHYPIHFPRTGQDSSTQTCTDKFQSVGLDFGEGDSLRVSVSQHALARRKLYESMAVAASRDGITLGGVVTQGLSQQDLFQFTPLLPSENGSDHNDQLKHILEDKIDSNYLSLIADSSQSLSNSPNIRGKLSILYKKNSNHSVFPVKKKYVLFQDSKTHDDFVISPLLHALKVPVRAIILPLRNPSTSARMRDAISRWLMPKMDSNSSSVPKADLHGIATWPQDWQMLHATLFHASSHSDPKPASAAEVAVELESIRRTTQATCPIKAILERVVLTPLGVVVGCWQVLHSGGEPAEIRRALTAALPAAPPPEQQMIRNPVILHTTLARFLLPRSGIRNTSVPFSHSLATPAHPYLSPGVVGTKIPEATAAAMREMVRKLSDELCGLETEFNEAWFVEEHDLLALALYGSVKHHMAQFQCPKRLMF
;
A
#
# COMPACT_ATOMS: atom_id res chain seq x y z
N MET A 1 72.22 -65.39 15.92
CA MET A 1 71.69 -64.02 16.06
C MET A 1 72.36 -63.16 15.00
N MET A 2 71.62 -62.72 13.98
CA MET A 2 72.11 -61.75 13.00
C MET A 2 71.15 -60.56 13.00
N MET A 3 71.67 -59.40 13.41
CA MET A 3 70.96 -58.13 13.39
C MET A 3 70.96 -57.55 11.97
N PRO A 4 69.83 -56.98 11.48
CA PRO A 4 69.82 -56.22 10.24
C PRO A 4 70.50 -54.87 10.45
N THR A 5 71.27 -54.45 9.45
CA THR A 5 72.03 -53.20 9.49
C THR A 5 71.16 -52.00 9.13
N HIS A 6 71.50 -50.86 9.73
CA HIS A 6 70.78 -49.59 9.78
C HIS A 6 70.59 -48.84 8.43
N LYS A 7 70.80 -49.51 7.28
CA LYS A 7 70.71 -48.90 5.94
C LYS A 7 69.36 -49.08 5.24
N ASP A 8 68.54 -50.04 5.66
CA ASP A 8 67.28 -50.36 4.94
C ASP A 8 66.06 -49.53 5.40
N VAL A 9 66.16 -48.78 6.49
CA VAL A 9 65.05 -47.96 7.02
C VAL A 9 64.96 -46.59 6.36
N ILE A 10 66.06 -46.07 5.79
CA ILE A 10 66.09 -44.70 5.23
C ILE A 10 65.58 -44.65 3.78
N HIS A 11 65.70 -45.73 3.00
CA HIS A 11 65.20 -45.76 1.62
C HIS A 11 63.68 -45.89 1.49
N HIS A 12 62.99 -46.44 2.50
CA HIS A 12 61.55 -46.66 2.39
C HIS A 12 60.69 -45.40 2.67
N ASN A 13 61.25 -44.39 3.35
CA ASN A 13 60.50 -43.20 3.76
C ASN A 13 60.55 -42.06 2.71
N THR A 14 61.62 -41.98 1.91
CA THR A 14 61.78 -40.91 0.91
C THR A 14 60.90 -41.09 -0.33
N SER A 15 60.58 -42.32 -0.74
CA SER A 15 59.69 -42.59 -1.88
C SER A 15 58.22 -42.25 -1.57
N THR A 16 57.79 -42.51 -0.33
CA THR A 16 56.43 -42.24 0.14
C THR A 16 56.17 -40.74 0.28
N ILE A 17 57.15 -39.99 0.79
CA ILE A 17 57.07 -38.51 0.90
C ILE A 17 57.05 -37.87 -0.50
N LYS A 18 57.90 -38.31 -1.43
CA LYS A 18 57.89 -37.80 -2.82
C LYS A 18 56.55 -38.07 -3.52
N ARG A 19 55.93 -39.25 -3.34
CA ARG A 19 54.61 -39.55 -3.90
C ARG A 19 53.52 -38.65 -3.33
N ARG A 20 53.50 -38.42 -2.01
CA ARG A 20 52.51 -37.55 -1.37
C ARG A 20 52.68 -36.08 -1.78
N LEU A 21 53.92 -35.60 -1.93
CA LEU A 21 54.19 -34.24 -2.40
C LEU A 21 53.76 -34.06 -3.87
N LEU A 22 54.01 -35.04 -4.73
CA LEU A 22 53.55 -35.03 -6.13
C LEU A 22 52.02 -35.09 -6.24
N GLN A 23 51.33 -35.83 -5.37
CA GLN A 23 49.87 -35.85 -5.31
C GLN A 23 49.30 -34.50 -4.86
N LEU A 24 49.90 -33.87 -3.85
CA LEU A 24 49.51 -32.53 -3.40
C LEU A 24 49.75 -31.48 -4.50
N LEU A 25 50.90 -31.51 -5.17
CA LEU A 25 51.20 -30.59 -6.27
C LEU A 25 50.24 -30.79 -7.45
N ARG A 26 49.87 -32.04 -7.79
CA ARG A 26 48.83 -32.32 -8.80
C ARG A 26 47.46 -31.80 -8.34
N PHE A 27 47.10 -31.99 -7.07
CA PHE A 27 45.85 -31.47 -6.52
C PHE A 27 45.79 -29.94 -6.61
N PHE A 28 46.85 -29.23 -6.20
CA PHE A 28 46.93 -27.77 -6.30
C PHE A 28 46.96 -27.27 -7.75
N TYR A 29 47.61 -27.99 -8.67
CA TYR A 29 47.64 -27.63 -10.09
C TYR A 29 46.26 -27.80 -10.76
N THR A 30 45.57 -28.91 -10.47
CA THR A 30 44.21 -29.16 -10.98
C THR A 30 43.20 -28.18 -10.39
N TYR A 31 43.33 -27.84 -9.10
CA TYR A 31 42.44 -26.87 -8.44
C TYR A 31 42.68 -25.44 -8.95
N ARG A 32 43.94 -25.06 -9.20
CA ARG A 32 44.28 -23.75 -9.75
C ARG A 32 43.80 -23.59 -11.20
N THR A 33 43.89 -24.64 -12.01
CA THR A 33 43.42 -24.62 -13.40
C THR A 33 41.88 -24.60 -13.49
N THR A 34 41.18 -25.37 -12.64
CA THR A 34 39.71 -25.28 -12.55
C THR A 34 39.24 -23.94 -12.00
N PHE A 35 39.85 -23.42 -10.92
CA PHE A 35 39.50 -22.11 -10.38
C PHE A 35 39.74 -20.97 -11.41
N PHE A 36 40.83 -21.04 -12.17
CA PHE A 36 41.10 -20.07 -13.23
C PHE A 36 40.09 -20.19 -14.38
N ALA A 37 39.71 -21.41 -14.79
CA ALA A 37 38.68 -21.63 -15.79
C ALA A 37 37.31 -21.11 -15.36
N TYR A 38 36.89 -21.34 -14.09
CA TYR A 38 35.65 -20.79 -13.55
C TYR A 38 35.69 -19.27 -13.43
N SER A 39 36.84 -18.68 -13.07
CA SER A 39 37.01 -17.23 -12.99
C SER A 39 36.90 -16.59 -14.37
N VAL A 40 37.56 -17.16 -15.39
CA VAL A 40 37.45 -16.70 -16.78
C VAL A 40 36.03 -16.86 -17.31
N PHE A 41 35.37 -17.99 -17.05
CA PHE A 41 33.97 -18.19 -17.43
C PHE A 41 33.02 -17.20 -16.74
N PHE A 42 33.21 -16.92 -15.45
CA PHE A 42 32.39 -15.96 -14.72
C PHE A 42 32.60 -14.54 -15.22
N VAL A 43 33.84 -14.12 -15.52
CA VAL A 43 34.13 -12.82 -16.13
C VAL A 43 33.56 -12.73 -17.55
N ALA A 44 33.68 -13.79 -18.36
CA ALA A 44 33.07 -13.84 -19.69
C ALA A 44 31.54 -13.80 -19.63
N LEU A 45 30.92 -14.48 -18.66
CA LEU A 45 29.48 -14.45 -18.43
C LEU A 45 29.01 -13.07 -17.96
N LEU A 46 29.75 -12.41 -17.07
CA LEU A 46 29.49 -11.02 -16.67
C LEU A 46 29.64 -10.05 -17.84
N HIS A 47 30.62 -10.26 -18.71
CA HIS A 47 30.80 -9.43 -19.89
C HIS A 47 29.70 -9.66 -20.93
N TYR A 48 29.35 -10.93 -21.21
CA TYR A 48 28.27 -11.31 -22.10
C TYR A 48 26.92 -10.79 -21.63
N THR A 49 26.62 -10.92 -20.34
CA THR A 49 25.41 -10.34 -19.73
C THR A 49 25.42 -8.82 -19.83
N LYS A 50 26.54 -8.14 -19.57
CA LYS A 50 26.64 -6.68 -19.72
C LYS A 50 26.46 -6.18 -21.16
N VAL A 51 26.94 -6.93 -22.15
CA VAL A 51 26.87 -6.56 -23.58
C VAL A 51 25.51 -6.88 -24.19
N HIS A 52 24.93 -8.05 -23.88
CA HIS A 52 23.68 -8.52 -24.51
C HIS A 52 22.42 -8.25 -23.68
N TYR A 53 22.57 -8.02 -22.38
CA TYR A 53 21.51 -7.61 -21.48
C TYR A 53 21.97 -6.35 -20.76
N PRO A 54 22.02 -5.18 -21.42
CA PRO A 54 22.30 -3.93 -20.75
C PRO A 54 21.21 -3.74 -19.68
N ILE A 55 21.54 -4.10 -18.44
CA ILE A 55 20.77 -3.68 -17.29
C ILE A 55 20.96 -2.18 -17.29
N HIS A 56 19.96 -1.46 -17.82
CA HIS A 56 19.81 -0.05 -17.59
C HIS A 56 19.57 0.15 -16.10
N PHE A 57 20.64 0.12 -15.32
CA PHE A 57 20.66 0.89 -14.09
C PHE A 57 20.39 2.33 -14.55
N PRO A 58 19.31 2.96 -14.07
CA PRO A 58 19.13 4.38 -14.32
C PRO A 58 20.45 5.06 -13.93
N ARG A 59 20.99 5.90 -14.81
CA ARG A 59 22.14 6.75 -14.48
C ARG A 59 21.76 7.55 -13.22
N THR A 60 22.17 7.06 -12.06
CA THR A 60 22.21 7.80 -10.80
C THR A 60 23.35 8.80 -10.94
N GLY A 61 23.08 9.94 -11.57
CA GLY A 61 24.09 10.94 -11.89
C GLY A 61 23.64 12.08 -12.80
N GLN A 62 22.36 12.17 -13.12
CA GLN A 62 21.77 13.42 -13.57
C GLN A 62 21.00 13.99 -12.39
N ASP A 63 21.35 15.21 -12.02
CA ASP A 63 20.80 15.97 -10.90
C ASP A 63 19.29 16.19 -11.09
N SER A 64 18.49 15.18 -10.74
CA SER A 64 17.01 15.24 -10.73
C SER A 64 16.45 16.19 -9.64
N SER A 65 17.33 16.89 -8.93
CA SER A 65 17.03 17.75 -7.79
C SER A 65 16.39 19.09 -8.15
N THR A 66 16.29 19.44 -9.45
CA THR A 66 15.80 20.75 -9.90
C THR A 66 14.56 20.71 -10.79
N GLN A 67 14.11 19.54 -11.26
CA GLN A 67 12.93 19.46 -12.12
C GLN A 67 11.66 19.65 -11.27
N THR A 68 10.93 20.73 -11.53
CA THR A 68 9.69 21.03 -10.84
C THR A 68 8.59 20.03 -11.22
N CYS A 69 7.55 19.95 -10.39
CA CYS A 69 6.36 19.15 -10.66
C CYS A 69 5.73 19.52 -12.02
N THR A 70 5.71 20.82 -12.35
CA THR A 70 5.25 21.36 -13.64
C THR A 70 6.09 20.86 -14.81
N ASP A 71 7.41 20.89 -14.71
CA ASP A 71 8.32 20.43 -15.77
C ASP A 71 8.10 18.94 -16.08
N LYS A 72 7.78 18.13 -15.06
CA LYS A 72 7.44 16.71 -15.25
C LYS A 72 6.16 16.55 -16.06
N PHE A 73 5.10 17.31 -15.77
CA PHE A 73 3.86 17.26 -16.56
C PHE A 73 4.07 17.71 -18.00
N GLN A 74 4.81 18.79 -18.22
CA GLN A 74 5.12 19.28 -19.56
C GLN A 74 5.91 18.23 -20.36
N SER A 75 6.84 17.51 -19.72
CA SER A 75 7.62 16.46 -20.37
C SER A 75 6.79 15.28 -20.88
N VAL A 76 5.59 15.07 -20.32
CA VAL A 76 4.63 14.03 -20.74
C VAL A 76 3.44 14.60 -21.54
N GLY A 77 3.56 15.83 -22.03
CA GLY A 77 2.54 16.48 -22.87
C GLY A 77 1.35 17.06 -22.10
N LEU A 78 1.41 17.13 -20.77
CA LEU A 78 0.42 17.79 -19.92
C LEU A 78 0.87 19.22 -19.60
N ASP A 79 0.82 20.10 -20.60
CA ASP A 79 1.07 21.52 -20.43
C ASP A 79 -0.23 22.29 -20.20
N PHE A 80 -0.53 22.58 -18.93
CA PHE A 80 -1.72 23.33 -18.56
C PHE A 80 -1.55 24.85 -18.70
N GLY A 81 -0.34 25.32 -19.03
CA GLY A 81 0.01 26.74 -19.17
C GLY A 81 0.00 27.54 -17.86
N GLU A 82 0.79 28.61 -17.84
CA GLU A 82 0.53 29.81 -17.04
C GLU A 82 0.35 30.98 -18.03
N GLY A 83 -0.84 31.60 -18.06
CA GLY A 83 -1.16 32.76 -18.93
C GLY A 83 -2.10 32.48 -20.11
N ASP A 84 -2.52 33.56 -20.79
CA ASP A 84 -3.56 33.63 -21.85
C ASP A 84 -3.23 32.91 -23.18
N SER A 85 -2.10 32.19 -23.26
CA SER A 85 -1.81 31.40 -24.46
C SER A 85 -2.61 30.08 -24.43
N LEU A 86 -3.79 30.08 -25.06
CA LEU A 86 -4.54 28.87 -25.38
C LEU A 86 -3.63 27.85 -26.08
N ARG A 87 -3.33 26.74 -25.42
CA ARG A 87 -2.57 25.62 -26.02
C ARG A 87 -3.47 24.42 -26.23
N VAL A 88 -3.40 23.93 -27.47
CA VAL A 88 -4.25 22.90 -28.11
C VAL A 88 -3.96 21.47 -27.58
N SER A 89 -3.04 21.28 -26.63
CA SER A 89 -2.47 19.95 -26.30
C SER A 89 -3.13 19.18 -25.16
N VAL A 90 -3.99 19.79 -24.34
CA VAL A 90 -4.58 19.13 -23.16
C VAL A 90 -6.05 18.78 -23.38
N SER A 91 -6.44 17.54 -23.10
CA SER A 91 -7.83 17.10 -23.24
C SER A 91 -8.77 17.83 -22.27
N GLN A 92 -10.04 17.99 -22.65
CA GLN A 92 -11.06 18.56 -21.77
C GLN A 92 -11.19 17.78 -20.45
N HIS A 93 -11.02 16.45 -20.49
CA HIS A 93 -11.03 15.62 -19.29
C HIS A 93 -9.86 15.94 -18.35
N ALA A 94 -8.65 16.15 -18.86
CA ALA A 94 -7.50 16.53 -18.05
C ALA A 94 -7.67 17.91 -17.39
N LEU A 95 -8.22 18.89 -18.12
CA LEU A 95 -8.56 20.21 -17.56
C LEU A 95 -9.64 20.12 -16.47
N ALA A 96 -10.72 19.38 -16.72
CA ALA A 96 -11.79 19.18 -15.74
C ALA A 96 -11.27 18.48 -14.47
N ARG A 97 -10.39 17.50 -14.65
CA ARG A 97 -9.76 16.75 -13.57
C ARG A 97 -8.81 17.62 -12.74
N ARG A 98 -8.02 18.49 -13.39
CA ARG A 98 -7.15 19.44 -12.69
C ARG A 98 -7.96 20.41 -11.82
N LYS A 99 -9.00 21.02 -12.38
CA LYS A 99 -9.91 21.92 -11.63
C LYS A 99 -10.53 21.21 -10.41
N LEU A 100 -10.93 19.96 -10.59
CA LEU A 100 -11.43 19.14 -9.48
C LEU A 100 -10.37 18.94 -8.40
N TYR A 101 -9.15 18.57 -8.77
CA TYR A 101 -8.06 18.35 -7.81
C TYR A 101 -7.61 19.62 -7.09
N GLU A 102 -7.62 20.77 -7.77
CA GLU A 102 -7.39 22.08 -7.15
C GLU A 102 -8.48 22.40 -6.12
N SER A 103 -9.75 22.18 -6.48
CA SER A 103 -10.86 22.35 -5.53
C SER A 103 -10.76 21.41 -4.33
N MET A 104 -10.32 20.16 -4.54
CA MET A 104 -10.12 19.21 -3.44
C MET A 104 -8.96 19.63 -2.54
N ALA A 105 -7.85 20.13 -3.12
CA ALA A 105 -6.65 20.54 -2.39
C ALA A 105 -6.92 21.70 -1.40
N VAL A 106 -7.83 22.62 -1.75
CA VAL A 106 -8.18 23.74 -0.88
C VAL A 106 -9.33 23.44 0.09
N ALA A 107 -10.06 22.34 -0.11
CA ALA A 107 -11.24 22.00 0.69
C ALA A 107 -10.93 21.87 2.18
N ALA A 108 -9.86 21.17 2.56
CA ALA A 108 -9.47 21.02 3.97
C ALA A 108 -9.02 22.34 4.64
N SER A 109 -8.57 23.32 3.86
CA SER A 109 -8.23 24.65 4.36
C SER A 109 -9.48 25.52 4.52
N ARG A 110 -10.42 25.42 3.56
CA ARG A 110 -11.69 26.16 3.56
C ARG A 110 -12.67 25.65 4.61
N ASP A 111 -12.85 24.33 4.67
CA ASP A 111 -13.90 23.68 5.47
C ASP A 111 -13.37 23.22 6.84
N GLY A 112 -12.05 23.24 7.03
CA GLY A 112 -11.36 22.61 8.14
C GLY A 112 -11.29 21.09 8.00
N ILE A 113 -10.75 20.44 9.03
CA ILE A 113 -10.65 18.97 9.10
C ILE A 113 -11.49 18.49 10.28
N THR A 114 -12.25 17.43 10.05
CA THR A 114 -13.10 16.78 11.05
C THR A 114 -12.79 15.28 11.06
N LEU A 115 -12.41 14.73 12.22
CA LEU A 115 -12.07 13.30 12.40
C LEU A 115 -13.04 12.60 13.36
N GLY A 116 -13.06 11.27 13.35
CA GLY A 116 -13.88 10.48 14.27
C GLY A 116 -15.38 10.38 13.95
N GLY A 117 -15.87 11.18 12.99
CA GLY A 117 -17.23 11.10 12.44
C GLY A 117 -17.34 10.12 11.26
N VAL A 118 -18.28 10.38 10.35
CA VAL A 118 -18.44 9.63 9.09
C VAL A 118 -17.18 9.78 8.22
N VAL A 119 -16.54 8.65 7.92
CA VAL A 119 -15.31 8.55 7.13
C VAL A 119 -15.62 8.27 5.67
N THR A 120 -16.52 7.34 5.38
CA THR A 120 -16.86 6.95 4.01
C THR A 120 -18.20 6.24 3.94
N GLN A 121 -19.03 6.57 2.93
CA GLN A 121 -20.29 5.86 2.65
C GLN A 121 -21.22 5.71 3.87
N GLY A 122 -21.29 6.74 4.72
CA GLY A 122 -22.08 6.75 5.95
C GLY A 122 -21.44 6.07 7.16
N LEU A 123 -20.31 5.37 6.99
CA LEU A 123 -19.61 4.64 8.04
C LEU A 123 -18.70 5.56 8.84
N SER A 124 -18.81 5.52 10.16
CA SER A 124 -17.94 6.25 11.07
C SER A 124 -16.61 5.55 11.27
N GLN A 125 -15.64 6.25 11.87
CA GLN A 125 -14.37 5.63 12.25
C GLN A 125 -14.55 4.43 13.19
N GLN A 126 -15.55 4.49 14.08
CA GLN A 126 -15.84 3.43 15.06
C GLN A 126 -16.49 2.21 14.44
N ASP A 127 -17.13 2.37 13.29
CA ASP A 127 -17.67 1.23 12.51
C ASP A 127 -16.56 0.48 11.76
N LEU A 128 -15.37 1.09 11.62
CA LEU A 128 -14.28 0.58 10.79
C LEU A 128 -13.03 0.17 11.58
N PHE A 129 -12.80 0.75 12.76
CA PHE A 129 -11.58 0.57 13.54
C PHE A 129 -11.87 0.36 15.02
N GLN A 130 -11.18 -0.59 15.61
CA GLN A 130 -11.07 -0.79 17.05
C GLN A 130 -9.74 -0.21 17.54
N PHE A 131 -9.80 0.57 18.63
CA PHE A 131 -8.65 1.13 19.33
C PHE A 131 -8.53 0.41 20.67
N THR A 132 -7.47 -0.37 20.86
CA THR A 132 -7.22 -1.11 22.09
C THR A 132 -6.08 -0.42 22.86
N PRO A 133 -6.35 0.16 24.04
CA PRO A 133 -5.30 0.74 24.88
C PRO A 133 -4.29 -0.34 25.30
N LEU A 134 -3.02 0.03 25.34
CA LEU A 134 -1.95 -0.72 26.00
C LEU A 134 -1.81 -0.15 27.42
N LEU A 135 -2.09 -0.95 28.43
CA LEU A 135 -2.07 -0.49 29.81
C LEU A 135 -0.63 -0.35 30.30
N PRO A 136 -0.30 0.67 31.12
CA PRO A 136 0.98 0.70 31.83
C PRO A 136 1.09 -0.56 32.69
N SER A 137 2.20 -1.29 32.60
CA SER A 137 2.41 -2.46 33.47
C SER A 137 2.59 -2.01 34.93
N GLU A 138 1.70 -2.43 35.82
CA GLU A 138 1.82 -2.15 37.26
C GLU A 138 2.96 -2.92 37.94
N ASN A 139 3.53 -3.94 37.30
CA ASN A 139 4.52 -4.84 37.91
C ASN A 139 5.85 -4.97 37.13
N GLY A 140 6.13 -4.05 36.21
CA GLY A 140 7.35 -4.15 35.38
C GLY A 140 7.35 -5.34 34.41
N SER A 141 6.20 -5.97 34.17
CA SER A 141 6.03 -6.85 33.01
C SER A 141 6.19 -6.03 31.73
N ASP A 142 6.96 -6.57 30.80
CA ASP A 142 7.36 -5.87 29.60
C ASP A 142 6.11 -5.51 28.77
N HIS A 143 6.05 -4.30 28.19
CA HIS A 143 5.01 -3.95 27.20
C HIS A 143 4.92 -5.02 26.08
N ASN A 144 6.02 -5.71 25.84
CA ASN A 144 6.10 -6.85 24.94
C ASN A 144 5.17 -8.00 25.35
N ASP A 145 4.95 -8.26 26.64
CA ASP A 145 4.06 -9.33 27.13
C ASP A 145 2.58 -8.98 26.93
N GLN A 146 2.18 -7.72 27.10
CA GLN A 146 0.81 -7.29 26.78
C GLN A 146 0.56 -7.30 25.27
N LEU A 147 1.52 -6.82 24.48
CA LEU A 147 1.43 -6.85 23.03
C LEU A 147 1.34 -8.30 22.55
N LYS A 148 2.18 -9.17 23.12
CA LYS A 148 2.15 -10.61 22.89
C LYS A 148 0.79 -11.17 23.28
N HIS A 149 0.24 -10.91 24.46
CA HIS A 149 -1.10 -11.39 24.85
C HIS A 149 -2.22 -10.90 23.93
N ILE A 150 -2.23 -9.62 23.53
CA ILE A 150 -3.23 -9.06 22.59
C ILE A 150 -3.10 -9.72 21.22
N LEU A 151 -1.87 -9.97 20.79
CA LEU A 151 -1.59 -10.67 19.56
C LEU A 151 -1.97 -12.15 19.70
N GLU A 152 -1.62 -12.85 20.77
CA GLU A 152 -1.87 -14.28 21.07
C GLU A 152 -3.36 -14.61 21.21
N ASP A 153 -4.13 -13.82 21.98
CA ASP A 153 -5.58 -14.00 22.09
C ASP A 153 -6.29 -13.83 20.73
N LYS A 154 -5.69 -13.07 19.82
CA LYS A 154 -6.23 -12.78 18.48
C LYS A 154 -5.50 -13.54 17.37
N ILE A 155 -4.45 -14.31 17.67
CA ILE A 155 -3.58 -15.02 16.73
C ILE A 155 -3.34 -16.44 17.23
N ASP A 156 -3.91 -17.40 16.50
CA ASP A 156 -3.60 -18.83 16.56
C ASP A 156 -2.14 -19.14 16.98
N SER A 157 -1.99 -19.88 18.09
CA SER A 157 -0.77 -20.05 18.88
C SER A 157 0.42 -20.67 18.13
N ASN A 158 0.15 -21.34 17.00
CA ASN A 158 1.16 -21.95 16.15
C ASN A 158 2.04 -20.96 15.36
N TYR A 159 1.75 -19.65 15.38
CA TYR A 159 2.45 -18.65 14.57
C TYR A 159 3.46 -17.77 15.33
N LEU A 160 3.47 -17.79 16.67
CA LEU A 160 4.41 -16.98 17.46
C LEU A 160 5.83 -17.51 17.41
N SER A 161 6.00 -18.80 17.11
CA SER A 161 7.30 -19.44 16.85
C SER A 161 8.00 -18.87 15.61
N LEU A 162 7.26 -18.40 14.59
CA LEU A 162 7.84 -17.80 13.38
C LEU A 162 8.32 -16.36 13.59
N ILE A 163 7.74 -15.63 14.55
CA ILE A 163 8.29 -14.35 15.03
C ILE A 163 9.53 -14.61 15.89
N ALA A 164 9.56 -15.74 16.62
CA ALA A 164 10.71 -16.20 17.38
C ALA A 164 11.87 -16.73 16.51
N ASP A 165 11.68 -17.20 15.28
CA ASP A 165 12.83 -17.63 14.45
C ASP A 165 13.63 -16.46 13.84
N SER A 166 13.06 -15.24 13.83
CA SER A 166 13.86 -14.01 13.61
C SER A 166 14.55 -13.52 14.90
N SER A 167 14.41 -14.25 16.03
CA SER A 167 14.86 -13.85 17.36
C SER A 167 16.27 -14.28 17.76
N GLN A 168 17.02 -14.97 16.90
CA GLN A 168 18.46 -15.16 17.15
C GLN A 168 19.27 -13.84 17.12
N SER A 169 18.66 -12.70 16.76
CA SER A 169 19.23 -11.36 17.01
C SER A 169 18.44 -10.47 17.99
N LEU A 170 17.35 -10.98 18.58
CA LEU A 170 16.49 -10.22 19.51
C LEU A 170 16.86 -10.43 20.98
N SER A 171 17.69 -11.41 21.33
CA SER A 171 18.08 -11.67 22.73
C SER A 171 19.09 -10.69 23.32
N ASN A 172 19.69 -9.80 22.52
CA ASN A 172 20.78 -8.90 22.96
C ASN A 172 20.50 -7.40 22.79
N SER A 173 19.26 -6.95 22.59
CA SER A 173 18.96 -5.52 22.41
C SER A 173 17.83 -5.06 23.33
N PRO A 174 18.08 -4.17 24.32
CA PRO A 174 17.06 -3.72 25.27
C PRO A 174 16.05 -2.72 24.70
N ASN A 175 15.95 -2.56 23.38
CA ASN A 175 15.14 -1.50 22.78
C ASN A 175 14.33 -1.98 21.56
N ILE A 176 13.25 -2.72 21.85
CA ILE A 176 12.24 -3.15 20.87
C ILE A 176 11.28 -1.99 20.49
N ARG A 177 11.25 -0.89 21.27
CA ARG A 177 10.47 0.33 20.97
C ARG A 177 10.70 0.89 19.55
N GLY A 178 11.87 0.65 18.95
CA GLY A 178 12.18 1.16 17.60
C GLY A 178 11.74 0.27 16.42
N LYS A 179 11.16 -0.92 16.63
CA LYS A 179 11.08 -1.96 15.57
C LYS A 179 9.68 -2.42 15.13
N LEU A 180 8.58 -1.94 15.72
CA LEU A 180 7.23 -2.39 15.37
C LEU A 180 6.44 -1.30 14.64
N SER A 181 6.49 -1.28 13.31
CA SER A 181 5.74 -0.28 12.51
C SER A 181 4.53 -0.82 11.74
N ILE A 182 4.44 -2.10 11.36
CA ILE A 182 3.22 -2.77 10.86
C ILE A 182 3.46 -4.29 10.98
N LEU A 183 2.51 -5.07 11.54
CA LEU A 183 2.56 -6.54 11.56
C LEU A 183 1.61 -7.16 10.52
N TYR A 184 2.09 -8.18 9.79
CA TYR A 184 1.32 -8.98 8.82
C TYR A 184 1.31 -10.46 9.22
N LYS A 185 0.22 -11.19 8.93
CA LYS A 185 0.12 -12.64 9.12
C LYS A 185 -0.14 -13.27 7.71
N LYS A 186 0.42 -14.44 7.35
CA LYS A 186 0.23 -15.14 6.03
C LYS A 186 -0.19 -16.60 6.18
N ASN A 187 -1.22 -17.12 5.49
CA ASN A 187 -1.56 -18.58 5.48
C ASN A 187 -1.59 -19.03 4.03
N SER A 188 -0.78 -20.02 3.71
CA SER A 188 -0.83 -20.72 2.44
C SER A 188 -1.91 -21.79 2.51
N ASN A 189 -3.01 -21.61 1.78
CA ASN A 189 -3.63 -22.65 0.94
C ASN A 189 -4.83 -22.07 0.16
N HIS A 190 -4.78 -22.26 -1.17
CA HIS A 190 -5.78 -21.98 -2.22
C HIS A 190 -6.17 -20.52 -2.53
N SER A 191 -6.04 -20.17 -3.82
CA SER A 191 -6.69 -19.17 -4.73
C SER A 191 -7.59 -18.02 -4.22
N VAL A 192 -7.52 -17.68 -2.95
CA VAL A 192 -8.14 -16.53 -2.27
C VAL A 192 -6.95 -15.76 -1.70
N PHE A 193 -6.83 -14.45 -1.95
CA PHE A 193 -5.78 -13.66 -1.29
C PHE A 193 -5.99 -13.79 0.23
N PRO A 194 -5.10 -14.49 0.98
CA PRO A 194 -5.34 -14.74 2.39
C PRO A 194 -4.77 -13.54 3.14
N VAL A 195 -5.48 -12.42 3.16
CA VAL A 195 -4.98 -11.24 3.87
C VAL A 195 -5.48 -11.26 5.30
N LYS A 196 -4.52 -11.47 6.20
CA LYS A 196 -4.76 -11.52 7.63
C LYS A 196 -4.68 -10.10 8.20
N LYS A 197 -5.50 -9.82 9.21
CA LYS A 197 -5.72 -8.49 9.84
C LYS A 197 -4.43 -7.69 10.02
N LYS A 198 -4.44 -6.44 9.55
CA LYS A 198 -3.39 -5.45 9.82
C LYS A 198 -3.57 -4.82 11.19
N TYR A 199 -2.47 -4.55 11.87
CA TYR A 199 -2.44 -3.80 13.12
C TYR A 199 -1.49 -2.61 12.97
N VAL A 200 -1.88 -1.46 13.52
CA VAL A 200 -1.03 -0.26 13.60
C VAL A 200 -0.85 0.08 15.08
N LEU A 201 0.40 0.15 15.52
CA LEU A 201 0.75 0.64 16.84
C LEU A 201 0.83 2.17 16.78
N PHE A 202 0.12 2.84 17.68
CA PHE A 202 0.17 4.27 17.86
C PHE A 202 0.67 4.60 19.26
N GLN A 203 1.60 5.55 19.35
CA GLN A 203 2.11 6.07 20.61
C GLN A 203 1.84 7.56 20.67
N ASP A 204 1.10 8.00 21.69
CA ASP A 204 0.90 9.42 21.95
C ASP A 204 2.07 9.98 22.76
N SER A 205 2.83 10.87 22.15
CA SER A 205 4.00 11.52 22.75
C SER A 205 3.69 12.36 23.99
N LYS A 206 2.44 12.83 24.15
CA LYS A 206 2.01 13.68 25.28
C LYS A 206 1.35 12.86 26.37
N THR A 207 0.41 12.00 26.00
CA THR A 207 -0.39 11.29 27.01
C THR A 207 0.27 10.00 27.47
N HIS A 208 1.29 9.50 26.74
CA HIS A 208 1.87 8.15 26.93
C HIS A 208 0.82 7.03 26.84
N ASP A 209 -0.36 7.33 26.29
CA ASP A 209 -1.36 6.31 26.02
C ASP A 209 -1.00 5.66 24.68
N ASP A 210 -0.50 4.44 24.75
CA ASP A 210 -0.21 3.63 23.57
C ASP A 210 -1.48 2.85 23.18
N PHE A 211 -1.77 2.72 21.88
CA PHE A 211 -2.92 1.96 21.38
C PHE A 211 -2.55 1.07 20.21
N VAL A 212 -3.20 -0.08 20.14
CA VAL A 212 -3.25 -0.92 18.94
C VAL A 212 -4.53 -0.60 18.17
N ILE A 213 -4.37 -0.22 16.91
CA ILE A 213 -5.47 0.01 15.97
C ILE A 213 -5.63 -1.25 15.11
N SER A 214 -6.85 -1.78 15.08
CA SER A 214 -7.20 -2.95 14.25
C SER A 214 -8.48 -2.70 13.46
N PRO A 215 -8.62 -3.26 12.25
CA PRO A 215 -9.83 -3.11 11.45
C PRO A 215 -10.98 -3.93 12.06
N LEU A 216 -12.18 -3.36 12.01
CA LEU A 216 -13.42 -4.07 12.30
C LEU A 216 -13.98 -4.62 10.99
N LEU A 217 -13.76 -5.92 10.77
CA LEU A 217 -14.26 -6.62 9.60
C LEU A 217 -15.68 -7.12 9.88
N HIS A 218 -16.65 -6.52 9.19
CA HIS A 218 -18.05 -6.92 9.23
C HIS A 218 -18.42 -7.69 7.98
N ALA A 219 -18.72 -8.98 8.12
CA ALA A 219 -19.20 -9.79 7.00
C ALA A 219 -20.53 -9.24 6.48
N LEU A 220 -20.59 -9.09 5.16
CA LEU A 220 -21.76 -8.62 4.44
C LEU A 220 -22.65 -9.80 4.06
N LYS A 221 -23.96 -9.66 4.26
CA LYS A 221 -24.96 -10.63 3.76
C LYS A 221 -24.98 -10.69 2.24
N VAL A 222 -24.73 -9.56 1.60
CA VAL A 222 -24.67 -9.40 0.15
C VAL A 222 -23.34 -8.73 -0.20
N PRO A 223 -22.47 -9.38 -1.00
CA PRO A 223 -21.19 -8.78 -1.36
C PRO A 223 -21.36 -7.47 -2.12
N VAL A 224 -20.53 -6.48 -1.81
CA VAL A 224 -20.41 -5.26 -2.62
C VAL A 224 -19.60 -5.59 -3.86
N ARG A 225 -20.11 -5.21 -5.03
CA ARG A 225 -19.46 -5.47 -6.31
C ARG A 225 -18.96 -4.18 -6.92
N ALA A 226 -17.66 -4.13 -7.23
CA ALA A 226 -17.01 -2.95 -7.77
C ALA A 226 -15.98 -3.32 -8.84
N ILE A 227 -15.70 -2.36 -9.71
CA ILE A 227 -14.62 -2.40 -10.69
C ILE A 227 -13.55 -1.43 -10.20
N ILE A 228 -12.35 -1.96 -9.94
CA ILE A 228 -11.20 -1.18 -9.47
C ILE A 228 -10.02 -1.29 -10.44
N LEU A 229 -9.10 -0.34 -10.32
CA LEU A 229 -7.84 -0.28 -11.02
C LEU A 229 -6.71 -0.50 -10.00
N PRO A 230 -6.18 -1.73 -9.87
CA PRO A 230 -5.13 -2.03 -8.92
C PRO A 230 -3.80 -1.40 -9.34
N LEU A 231 -3.10 -0.77 -8.41
CA LEU A 231 -1.76 -0.23 -8.63
C LEU A 231 -0.72 -1.34 -8.49
N ARG A 232 -0.51 -2.07 -9.59
CA ARG A 232 0.34 -3.26 -9.59
C ARG A 232 1.80 -3.03 -9.92
N ASN A 233 2.18 -1.83 -10.35
CA ASN A 233 3.56 -1.51 -10.68
C ASN A 233 4.40 -1.54 -9.38
N PRO A 234 5.31 -2.53 -9.18
CA PRO A 234 5.97 -2.70 -7.89
C PRO A 234 6.88 -1.54 -7.50
N SER A 235 7.54 -0.89 -8.49
CA SER A 235 8.41 0.26 -8.21
C SER A 235 7.60 1.49 -7.82
N THR A 236 6.45 1.72 -8.48
CA THR A 236 5.51 2.79 -8.12
C THR A 236 4.95 2.57 -6.71
N SER A 237 4.40 1.39 -6.44
CA SER A 237 3.78 1.08 -5.15
C SER A 237 4.80 1.09 -4.01
N ALA A 238 6.04 0.64 -4.25
CA ALA A 238 7.13 0.75 -3.28
C ALA A 238 7.53 2.21 -2.99
N ARG A 239 7.66 3.06 -4.02
CA ARG A 239 7.93 4.50 -3.83
C ARG A 239 6.82 5.17 -3.01
N MET A 240 5.55 4.85 -3.31
CA MET A 240 4.42 5.38 -2.54
C MET A 240 4.45 4.90 -1.08
N ARG A 241 4.70 3.60 -0.84
CA ARG A 241 4.87 3.05 0.51
C ARG A 241 5.95 3.80 1.28
N ASP A 242 7.12 3.98 0.68
CA ASP A 242 8.27 4.58 1.36
C ASP A 242 8.00 6.07 1.67
N ALA A 243 7.36 6.80 0.77
CA ALA A 243 6.95 8.19 0.99
C ALA A 243 5.86 8.32 2.06
N ILE A 244 4.83 7.46 2.04
CA ILE A 244 3.78 7.40 3.07
C ILE A 244 4.40 7.14 4.45
N SER A 245 5.28 6.14 4.54
CA SER A 245 6.00 5.83 5.79
C SER A 245 6.87 6.99 6.24
N ARG A 246 7.54 7.70 5.32
CA ARG A 246 8.41 8.82 5.66
C ARG A 246 7.62 10.02 6.20
N TRP A 247 6.55 10.40 5.52
CA TRP A 247 5.84 11.65 5.76
C TRP A 247 4.63 11.52 6.69
N LEU A 248 3.92 10.40 6.65
CA LEU A 248 2.66 10.24 7.39
C LEU A 248 2.79 9.34 8.62
N MET A 249 3.76 8.42 8.64
CA MET A 249 3.97 7.58 9.82
C MET A 249 4.94 8.26 10.80
N PRO A 250 4.65 8.24 12.12
CA PRO A 250 5.63 8.66 13.12
C PRO A 250 6.89 7.76 13.02
N LYS A 251 8.08 8.35 13.14
CA LYS A 251 9.31 7.57 13.32
C LYS A 251 9.47 7.31 14.82
N MET A 252 9.51 6.04 15.22
CA MET A 252 9.91 5.65 16.57
C MET A 252 11.44 5.68 16.66
N ASP A 253 12.04 6.88 16.71
CA ASP A 253 13.47 7.01 17.01
C ASP A 253 13.67 8.02 18.14
N SER A 254 14.22 7.54 19.26
CA SER A 254 14.49 8.30 20.48
C SER A 254 15.64 9.30 20.36
N ASN A 255 16.36 9.36 19.23
CA ASN A 255 17.59 10.17 19.08
C ASN A 255 17.69 10.97 17.75
N SER A 256 16.62 11.10 16.96
CA SER A 256 16.70 11.80 15.66
C SER A 256 16.21 13.26 15.75
N SER A 257 17.15 14.18 15.96
CA SER A 257 16.92 15.62 16.16
C SER A 257 16.72 16.44 14.87
N SER A 258 16.56 15.82 13.69
CA SER A 258 16.77 16.55 12.42
C SER A 258 15.52 16.85 11.58
N VAL A 259 14.31 16.49 12.01
CA VAL A 259 13.08 17.04 11.43
C VAL A 259 12.01 17.16 12.52
N PRO A 260 11.43 18.35 12.76
CA PRO A 260 10.19 18.45 13.54
C PRO A 260 9.11 17.75 12.72
N LYS A 261 8.87 16.46 12.97
CA LYS A 261 7.60 15.85 12.58
C LYS A 261 6.55 16.53 13.44
N ALA A 262 5.58 17.16 12.80
CA ALA A 262 4.53 17.82 13.54
C ALA A 262 3.89 16.79 14.46
N ASP A 263 3.90 17.10 15.74
CA ASP A 263 3.35 16.22 16.74
C ASP A 263 1.82 16.30 16.65
N LEU A 264 1.23 15.35 15.93
CA LEU A 264 -0.21 15.29 15.68
C LEU A 264 -0.95 14.69 16.89
N HIS A 265 -0.61 15.10 18.11
CA HIS A 265 -1.13 14.56 19.38
C HIS A 265 -2.57 14.05 19.29
N GLY A 266 -2.80 12.80 19.71
CA GLY A 266 -4.09 12.15 19.67
C GLY A 266 -4.61 11.79 18.28
N ILE A 267 -3.85 12.01 17.19
CA ILE A 267 -4.23 11.63 15.81
C ILE A 267 -3.31 10.52 15.32
N ALA A 268 -3.90 9.37 15.06
CA ALA A 268 -3.21 8.26 14.42
C ALA A 268 -3.35 8.32 12.90
N THR A 269 -2.50 7.56 12.21
CA THR A 269 -2.60 7.39 10.76
C THR A 269 -2.73 5.91 10.43
N TRP A 270 -3.75 5.57 9.64
CA TRP A 270 -3.94 4.25 9.04
C TRP A 270 -3.52 4.29 7.57
N PRO A 271 -2.35 3.74 7.19
CA PRO A 271 -1.94 3.68 5.80
C PRO A 271 -2.71 2.59 5.06
N GLN A 272 -3.07 2.82 3.81
CA GLN A 272 -3.56 1.76 2.91
C GLN A 272 -2.45 0.73 2.65
N ASP A 273 -2.77 -0.54 2.38
CA ASP A 273 -1.73 -1.45 1.89
C ASP A 273 -1.18 -0.96 0.57
N TRP A 274 0.13 -0.96 0.42
CA TRP A 274 0.78 -0.70 -0.85
C TRP A 274 0.50 -1.79 -1.90
N GLN A 275 0.21 -3.02 -1.49
CA GLN A 275 -0.21 -4.14 -2.36
C GLN A 275 -1.68 -4.05 -2.77
N MET A 276 -2.49 -3.29 -2.03
CA MET A 276 -3.92 -3.09 -2.26
C MET A 276 -4.23 -1.64 -2.65
N LEU A 277 -3.23 -0.84 -3.03
CA LEU A 277 -3.47 0.49 -3.58
C LEU A 277 -4.27 0.32 -4.87
N HIS A 278 -5.39 1.02 -4.96
CA HIS A 278 -6.26 0.95 -6.11
C HIS A 278 -7.03 2.26 -6.28
N ALA A 279 -7.48 2.50 -7.51
CA ALA A 279 -8.46 3.52 -7.81
C ALA A 279 -9.80 2.86 -8.13
N THR A 280 -10.89 3.33 -7.56
CA THR A 280 -12.20 2.79 -7.90
C THR A 280 -12.70 3.39 -9.22
N LEU A 281 -13.06 2.51 -10.15
CA LEU A 281 -13.55 2.91 -11.46
C LEU A 281 -15.08 3.02 -11.47
N PHE A 282 -15.77 2.00 -10.96
CA PHE A 282 -17.23 1.90 -11.02
C PHE A 282 -17.76 0.98 -9.90
N HIS A 283 -18.96 1.25 -9.37
CA HIS A 283 -19.63 0.33 -8.43
C HIS A 283 -20.84 -0.31 -9.13
N ALA A 284 -20.90 -1.64 -9.16
CA ALA A 284 -22.08 -2.38 -9.60
C ALA A 284 -23.13 -2.51 -8.47
N SER A 285 -22.69 -2.47 -7.21
CA SER A 285 -23.53 -2.34 -6.03
C SER A 285 -22.79 -1.58 -4.90
N SER A 286 -23.50 -1.23 -3.82
CA SER A 286 -22.91 -0.66 -2.60
C SER A 286 -23.53 -1.32 -1.36
N HIS A 287 -22.98 -1.09 -0.16
CA HIS A 287 -23.62 -1.59 1.06
C HIS A 287 -24.88 -0.80 1.46
N SER A 288 -25.05 0.42 0.93
CA SER A 288 -26.27 1.21 1.12
C SER A 288 -27.40 0.76 0.19
N ASP A 289 -27.07 0.13 -0.94
CA ASP A 289 -27.99 -0.47 -1.89
C ASP A 289 -27.48 -1.87 -2.30
N PRO A 290 -27.59 -2.86 -1.39
CA PRO A 290 -27.07 -4.19 -1.63
C PRO A 290 -27.89 -4.88 -2.73
N LYS A 291 -27.22 -5.29 -3.81
CA LYS A 291 -27.83 -6.02 -4.93
C LYS A 291 -27.38 -7.48 -4.93
N PRO A 292 -28.20 -8.45 -4.47
CA PRO A 292 -27.86 -9.87 -4.61
C PRO A 292 -27.58 -10.23 -6.06
N ALA A 293 -26.63 -11.13 -6.30
CA ALA A 293 -26.36 -11.69 -7.61
C ALA A 293 -25.92 -13.14 -7.46
N SER A 294 -26.51 -14.01 -8.28
CA SER A 294 -26.08 -15.40 -8.47
C SER A 294 -24.73 -15.47 -9.19
N ALA A 295 -24.08 -16.63 -9.15
CA ALA A 295 -22.83 -16.84 -9.89
C ALA A 295 -22.98 -16.64 -11.41
N ALA A 296 -24.16 -16.93 -11.96
CA ALA A 296 -24.46 -16.71 -13.37
C ALA A 296 -24.57 -15.21 -13.70
N GLU A 297 -25.24 -14.42 -12.86
CA GLU A 297 -25.34 -12.96 -13.03
C GLU A 297 -23.98 -12.29 -12.90
N VAL A 298 -23.16 -12.70 -11.91
CA VAL A 298 -21.77 -12.23 -11.76
C VAL A 298 -20.93 -12.57 -13.00
N ALA A 299 -21.14 -13.74 -13.63
CA ALA A 299 -20.45 -14.09 -14.86
C ALA A 299 -20.84 -13.20 -16.05
N VAL A 300 -22.12 -12.80 -16.15
CA VAL A 300 -22.60 -11.86 -17.17
C VAL A 300 -22.05 -10.44 -16.95
N GLU A 301 -22.00 -9.98 -15.70
CA GLU A 301 -21.35 -8.71 -15.33
C GLU A 301 -19.87 -8.74 -15.73
N LEU A 302 -19.14 -9.80 -15.37
CA LEU A 302 -17.73 -9.98 -15.70
C LEU A 302 -17.47 -9.98 -17.22
N GLU A 303 -18.31 -10.64 -18.00
CA GLU A 303 -18.16 -10.67 -19.46
C GLU A 303 -18.40 -9.28 -20.09
N SER A 304 -19.34 -8.51 -19.53
CA SER A 304 -19.59 -7.13 -19.96
C SER A 304 -18.41 -6.20 -19.63
N ILE A 305 -17.78 -6.41 -18.47
CA ILE A 305 -16.56 -5.71 -18.06
C ILE A 305 -15.41 -6.07 -19.00
N ARG A 306 -15.20 -7.36 -19.30
CA ARG A 306 -14.15 -7.82 -20.23
C ARG A 306 -14.29 -7.21 -21.62
N ARG A 307 -15.50 -7.21 -22.19
CA ARG A 307 -15.76 -6.56 -23.48
C ARG A 307 -15.41 -5.07 -23.45
N THR A 308 -15.77 -4.38 -22.36
CA THR A 308 -15.46 -2.95 -22.17
C THR A 308 -13.96 -2.69 -22.07
N THR A 309 -13.23 -3.49 -21.27
CA THR A 309 -11.78 -3.31 -21.10
C THR A 309 -11.01 -3.70 -22.35
N GLN A 310 -11.44 -4.74 -23.07
CA GLN A 310 -10.81 -5.15 -24.34
C GLN A 310 -11.02 -4.14 -25.48
N ALA A 311 -11.99 -3.24 -25.34
CA ALA A 311 -12.22 -2.12 -26.26
C ALA A 311 -11.53 -0.83 -25.81
N THR A 312 -10.75 -0.85 -24.71
CA THR A 312 -10.13 0.35 -24.14
C THR A 312 -8.64 0.13 -23.88
N CYS A 313 -7.81 1.09 -24.31
CA CYS A 313 -6.38 1.08 -24.00
C CYS A 313 -6.12 1.07 -22.47
N PRO A 314 -4.99 0.49 -22.02
CA PRO A 314 -4.52 0.66 -20.65
C PRO A 314 -4.51 2.13 -20.21
N ILE A 315 -4.79 2.39 -18.95
CA ILE A 315 -4.80 3.76 -18.42
C ILE A 315 -3.38 4.11 -18.01
N LYS A 316 -2.72 4.99 -18.77
CA LYS A 316 -1.43 5.56 -18.41
C LYS A 316 -1.65 6.82 -17.61
N ALA A 317 -1.05 6.89 -16.44
CA ALA A 317 -1.33 7.95 -15.49
C ALA A 317 -0.06 8.51 -14.86
N ILE A 318 -0.13 9.77 -14.45
CA ILE A 318 0.93 10.46 -13.72
C ILE A 318 0.32 11.10 -12.47
N LEU A 319 0.95 10.91 -11.32
CA LEU A 319 0.47 11.48 -10.07
C LEU A 319 0.65 13.00 -10.11
N GLU A 320 -0.46 13.73 -10.07
CA GLU A 320 -0.43 15.18 -10.09
C GLU A 320 -0.13 15.75 -8.72
N ARG A 321 -0.89 15.29 -7.72
CA ARG A 321 -0.79 15.79 -6.35
C ARG A 321 -1.36 14.79 -5.35
N VAL A 322 -1.02 14.98 -4.09
CA VAL A 322 -1.66 14.30 -2.96
C VAL A 322 -2.50 15.31 -2.20
N VAL A 323 -3.73 14.95 -1.88
CA VAL A 323 -4.72 15.83 -1.23
C VAL A 323 -5.17 15.24 0.09
N LEU A 324 -5.35 16.13 1.08
CA LEU A 324 -6.03 15.85 2.33
C LEU A 324 -7.48 16.32 2.23
N THR A 325 -8.43 15.41 2.41
CA THR A 325 -9.85 15.77 2.43
C THR A 325 -10.26 16.33 3.80
N PRO A 326 -11.38 17.10 3.88
CA PRO A 326 -11.95 17.54 5.15
C PRO A 326 -12.27 16.41 6.14
N LEU A 327 -12.43 15.17 5.65
CA LEU A 327 -12.71 13.98 6.48
C LEU A 327 -11.43 13.23 6.88
N GLY A 328 -10.24 13.83 6.69
CA GLY A 328 -8.98 13.23 7.09
C GLY A 328 -8.46 12.13 6.16
N VAL A 329 -8.98 12.02 4.95
CA VAL A 329 -8.52 11.01 3.98
C VAL A 329 -7.41 11.60 3.12
N VAL A 330 -6.30 10.88 2.99
CA VAL A 330 -5.18 11.25 2.12
C VAL A 330 -5.32 10.48 0.81
N VAL A 331 -5.48 11.20 -0.30
CA VAL A 331 -5.70 10.62 -1.63
C VAL A 331 -4.64 11.08 -2.63
N GLY A 332 -4.12 10.14 -3.42
CA GLY A 332 -3.29 10.45 -4.59
C GLY A 332 -4.18 10.74 -5.79
N CYS A 333 -4.00 11.90 -6.41
CA CYS A 333 -4.79 12.38 -7.54
C CYS A 333 -3.98 12.23 -8.83
N TRP A 334 -4.50 11.43 -9.77
CA TRP A 334 -3.78 11.05 -10.99
C TRP A 334 -4.33 11.80 -12.20
N GLN A 335 -3.44 12.31 -13.05
CA GLN A 335 -3.76 12.71 -14.41
C GLN A 335 -3.59 11.52 -15.36
N VAL A 336 -4.30 11.55 -16.47
CA VAL A 336 -4.28 10.51 -17.50
C VAL A 336 -3.56 11.06 -18.73
N LEU A 337 -2.61 10.30 -19.24
CA LEU A 337 -1.84 10.64 -20.43
C LEU A 337 -2.68 10.39 -21.69
N HIS A 338 -2.48 11.21 -22.73
CA HIS A 338 -3.27 11.17 -23.97
C HIS A 338 -3.23 9.82 -24.73
N SER A 339 -2.26 8.96 -24.41
CA SER A 339 -2.09 7.64 -25.04
C SER A 339 -2.75 6.50 -24.26
N GLY A 340 -3.42 6.78 -23.14
CA GLY A 340 -4.11 5.80 -22.32
C GLY A 340 -5.64 5.88 -22.43
N GLY A 341 -6.32 4.89 -21.85
CA GLY A 341 -7.78 4.91 -21.70
C GLY A 341 -8.26 5.97 -20.71
N GLU A 342 -9.43 6.56 -20.97
CA GLU A 342 -9.99 7.64 -20.16
C GLU A 342 -11.08 7.14 -19.19
N PRO A 343 -10.92 7.32 -17.86
CA PRO A 343 -11.92 6.94 -16.87
C PRO A 343 -13.36 7.36 -17.16
N ALA A 344 -13.58 8.58 -17.68
CA ALA A 344 -14.93 9.06 -17.99
C ALA A 344 -15.60 8.26 -19.12
N GLU A 345 -14.83 7.83 -20.11
CA GLU A 345 -15.32 7.02 -21.22
C GLU A 345 -15.57 5.58 -20.78
N ILE A 346 -14.65 5.01 -20.00
CA ILE A 346 -14.81 3.66 -19.46
C ILE A 346 -16.05 3.57 -18.56
N ARG A 347 -16.26 4.55 -17.66
CA ARG A 347 -17.45 4.62 -16.82
C ARG A 347 -18.74 4.65 -17.63
N ARG A 348 -18.77 5.45 -18.71
CA ARG A 348 -19.92 5.53 -19.62
C ARG A 348 -20.19 4.20 -20.31
N ALA A 349 -19.13 3.54 -20.80
CA ALA A 349 -19.24 2.23 -21.43
C ALA A 349 -19.72 1.16 -20.44
N LEU A 350 -19.22 1.16 -19.20
CA LEU A 350 -19.69 0.27 -18.13
C LEU A 350 -21.16 0.51 -17.78
N THR A 351 -21.60 1.76 -17.68
CA THR A 351 -23.02 2.10 -17.47
C THR A 351 -23.91 1.53 -18.57
N ALA A 352 -23.47 1.57 -19.83
CA ALA A 352 -24.23 1.04 -20.97
C ALA A 352 -24.19 -0.50 -21.06
N ALA A 353 -23.09 -1.12 -20.63
CA ALA A 353 -22.85 -2.55 -20.83
C ALA A 353 -23.34 -3.44 -19.67
N LEU A 354 -23.35 -2.94 -18.43
CA LEU A 354 -23.72 -3.75 -17.26
C LEU A 354 -25.23 -3.93 -17.14
N PRO A 355 -25.72 -5.17 -16.92
CA PRO A 355 -27.16 -5.49 -16.96
C PRO A 355 -28.01 -4.78 -15.89
N ALA A 356 -27.41 -4.44 -14.73
CA ALA A 356 -28.07 -3.78 -13.61
C ALA A 356 -27.25 -2.60 -13.07
N ALA A 357 -26.59 -1.86 -13.97
CA ALA A 357 -25.75 -0.72 -13.63
C ALA A 357 -26.51 0.26 -12.71
N PRO A 358 -25.97 0.61 -11.52
CA PRO A 358 -26.58 1.66 -10.71
C PRO A 358 -26.58 3.00 -11.46
N PRO A 359 -27.65 3.80 -11.32
CA PRO A 359 -27.71 5.11 -11.96
C PRO A 359 -26.62 6.05 -11.40
N PRO A 360 -26.24 7.11 -12.15
CA PRO A 360 -25.10 7.98 -11.81
C PRO A 360 -25.14 8.56 -10.40
N GLU A 361 -26.31 8.93 -9.88
CA GLU A 361 -26.50 9.50 -8.55
C GLU A 361 -26.19 8.52 -7.40
N GLN A 362 -26.28 7.21 -7.67
CA GLN A 362 -25.95 6.13 -6.75
C GLN A 362 -24.49 5.70 -6.84
N GLN A 363 -23.72 6.17 -7.83
CA GLN A 363 -22.29 5.90 -7.88
C GLN A 363 -21.57 6.58 -6.71
N MET A 364 -20.72 5.83 -6.01
CA MET A 364 -19.86 6.40 -4.96
C MET A 364 -18.81 7.35 -5.55
N ILE A 365 -18.41 7.11 -6.80
CA ILE A 365 -17.53 7.99 -7.57
C ILE A 365 -18.40 8.82 -8.53
N ARG A 366 -18.87 9.98 -8.06
CA ARG A 366 -19.82 10.82 -8.80
C ARG A 366 -19.20 11.63 -9.93
N ASN A 367 -17.98 12.12 -9.74
CA ASN A 367 -17.33 12.91 -10.78
C ASN A 367 -16.78 11.97 -11.87
N PRO A 368 -17.18 12.12 -13.14
CA PRO A 368 -16.84 11.15 -14.18
C PRO A 368 -15.35 11.14 -14.57
N VAL A 369 -14.59 12.23 -14.34
CA VAL A 369 -13.17 12.30 -14.75
C VAL A 369 -12.20 11.94 -13.63
N ILE A 370 -12.66 11.83 -12.38
CA ILE A 370 -11.76 11.62 -11.23
C ILE A 370 -11.01 10.28 -11.34
N LEU A 371 -9.71 10.29 -11.03
CA LEU A 371 -8.90 9.09 -10.86
C LEU A 371 -8.03 9.26 -9.62
N HIS A 372 -8.43 8.64 -8.51
CA HIS A 372 -7.73 8.79 -7.25
C HIS A 372 -7.49 7.45 -6.57
N THR A 373 -6.41 7.37 -5.79
CA THR A 373 -6.07 6.23 -4.94
C THR A 373 -6.08 6.69 -3.47
N THR A 374 -6.74 5.94 -2.58
CA THR A 374 -6.63 6.25 -1.14
C THR A 374 -5.27 5.77 -0.63
N LEU A 375 -4.50 6.67 -0.01
CA LEU A 375 -3.15 6.39 0.50
C LEU A 375 -3.12 6.14 2.00
N ALA A 376 -3.89 6.93 2.75
CA ALA A 376 -3.97 6.83 4.20
C ALA A 376 -5.24 7.48 4.72
N ARG A 377 -5.54 7.23 6.00
CA ARG A 377 -6.61 7.89 6.76
C ARG A 377 -6.04 8.39 8.07
N PHE A 378 -6.25 9.66 8.39
CA PHE A 378 -6.06 10.14 9.74
C PHE A 378 -7.23 9.69 10.59
N LEU A 379 -6.93 9.16 11.76
CA LEU A 379 -7.86 8.62 12.72
C LEU A 379 -7.71 9.40 14.03
N LEU A 380 -8.80 9.55 14.76
CA LEU A 380 -8.79 10.09 16.11
C LEU A 380 -9.01 8.94 17.11
N PRO A 381 -7.95 8.25 17.59
CA PRO A 381 -8.04 7.38 18.75
C PRO A 381 -8.71 8.16 19.89
N ARG A 382 -9.79 7.62 20.45
CA ARG A 382 -10.42 8.25 21.61
C ARG A 382 -9.54 8.06 22.83
N SER A 383 -8.70 9.04 23.12
CA SER A 383 -8.01 9.19 24.40
C SER A 383 -8.44 10.52 25.00
N GLY A 384 -9.66 10.59 25.56
CA GLY A 384 -10.15 11.89 26.05
C GLY A 384 -11.60 12.04 26.50
N ILE A 385 -12.42 10.99 26.59
CA ILE A 385 -13.61 11.02 27.47
C ILE A 385 -13.33 10.10 28.65
N ARG A 386 -12.38 10.51 29.51
CA ARG A 386 -12.54 10.24 30.93
C ARG A 386 -13.57 11.27 31.41
N ASN A 387 -14.69 10.80 31.96
CA ASN A 387 -15.86 11.56 32.43
C ASN A 387 -16.93 11.90 31.37
N THR A 388 -17.78 10.92 31.05
CA THR A 388 -19.13 10.89 31.61
C THR A 388 -19.64 9.46 31.51
N SER A 389 -19.83 8.83 32.67
CA SER A 389 -20.70 7.67 32.83
C SER A 389 -22.11 8.03 32.37
N VAL A 390 -22.39 7.85 31.08
CA VAL A 390 -23.77 7.68 30.63
C VAL A 390 -23.90 6.20 30.25
N PRO A 391 -24.68 5.41 30.99
CA PRO A 391 -24.96 4.04 30.61
C PRO A 391 -25.61 4.07 29.23
N PHE A 392 -25.05 3.30 28.30
CA PHE A 392 -25.68 3.05 27.00
C PHE A 392 -26.97 2.28 27.27
N SER A 393 -28.08 3.00 27.43
CA SER A 393 -29.40 2.39 27.51
C SER A 393 -29.78 1.94 26.11
N HIS A 394 -29.99 0.63 25.96
CA HIS A 394 -30.60 0.03 24.79
C HIS A 394 -32.01 0.57 24.63
N SER A 395 -32.18 1.69 23.92
CA SER A 395 -33.50 2.16 23.50
C SER A 395 -33.82 1.51 22.14
N LEU A 396 -34.78 0.57 22.20
CA LEU A 396 -35.44 -0.04 21.06
C LEU A 396 -36.25 1.03 20.30
N ALA A 397 -35.81 1.42 19.10
CA ALA A 397 -36.69 2.05 18.12
C ALA A 397 -36.19 1.89 16.66
N THR A 398 -36.86 0.99 15.93
CA THR A 398 -37.09 0.96 14.45
C THR A 398 -35.90 0.84 13.48
N PRO A 399 -36.10 0.26 12.27
CA PRO A 399 -35.03 -0.37 11.51
C PRO A 399 -34.18 0.65 10.74
N ALA A 400 -33.25 1.29 11.44
CA ALA A 400 -32.08 1.88 10.82
C ALA A 400 -31.13 0.76 10.38
N HIS A 401 -30.45 0.94 9.24
CA HIS A 401 -29.47 0.00 8.68
C HIS A 401 -28.63 -0.68 9.77
N PRO A 402 -28.47 -2.02 9.77
CA PRO A 402 -27.92 -2.78 10.89
C PRO A 402 -26.43 -2.53 11.20
N TYR A 403 -25.77 -1.63 10.47
CA TYR A 403 -24.33 -1.35 10.57
C TYR A 403 -24.01 0.14 10.84
N LEU A 404 -25.01 1.02 11.00
CA LEU A 404 -24.75 2.44 11.23
C LEU A 404 -24.90 2.79 12.71
N SER A 405 -23.80 3.21 13.34
CA SER A 405 -23.85 3.87 14.64
C SER A 405 -24.65 5.19 14.52
N PRO A 406 -25.56 5.52 15.45
CA PRO A 406 -26.31 6.77 15.39
C PRO A 406 -25.37 7.99 15.39
N GLY A 407 -25.52 8.85 14.37
CA GLY A 407 -25.13 10.27 14.37
C GLY A 407 -23.82 10.66 15.06
N VAL A 408 -22.72 9.93 14.85
CA VAL A 408 -21.42 10.30 15.43
C VAL A 408 -20.94 11.60 14.78
N VAL A 409 -21.12 12.72 15.49
CA VAL A 409 -20.58 14.03 15.10
C VAL A 409 -19.05 13.93 15.20
N GLY A 410 -18.37 14.21 14.09
CA GLY A 410 -16.92 14.24 14.09
C GLY A 410 -16.36 15.42 14.88
N THR A 411 -15.14 15.26 15.37
CA THR A 411 -14.39 16.29 16.10
C THR A 411 -13.66 17.17 15.10
N LYS A 412 -13.94 18.48 15.13
CA LYS A 412 -13.18 19.47 14.37
C LYS A 412 -11.75 19.56 14.94
N ILE A 413 -10.76 19.41 14.08
CA ILE A 413 -9.35 19.44 14.45
C ILE A 413 -8.89 20.90 14.61
N PRO A 414 -8.16 21.23 15.68
CA PRO A 414 -7.58 22.57 15.86
C PRO A 414 -6.74 22.99 14.66
N GLU A 415 -6.83 24.26 14.29
CA GLU A 415 -6.22 24.77 13.05
C GLU A 415 -4.70 24.57 12.99
N ALA A 416 -4.00 24.68 14.12
CA ALA A 416 -2.56 24.39 14.19
C ALA A 416 -2.24 22.92 13.83
N THR A 417 -3.02 21.98 14.34
CA THR A 417 -2.89 20.55 14.02
C THR A 417 -3.31 20.27 12.58
N ALA A 418 -4.39 20.90 12.10
CA ALA A 418 -4.83 20.78 10.72
C ALA A 418 -3.79 21.32 9.73
N ALA A 419 -3.13 22.44 10.05
CA ALA A 419 -2.02 23.00 9.26
C ALA A 419 -0.83 22.05 9.20
N ALA A 420 -0.47 21.44 10.33
CA ALA A 420 0.54 20.40 10.39
C ALA A 420 0.22 19.18 9.49
N MET A 421 -1.03 18.69 9.52
CA MET A 421 -1.47 17.60 8.65
C MET A 421 -1.38 17.97 7.17
N ARG A 422 -1.81 19.20 6.81
CA ARG A 422 -1.72 19.71 5.44
C ARG A 422 -0.27 19.84 4.99
N GLU A 423 0.63 20.28 5.85
CA GLU A 423 2.07 20.37 5.55
C GLU A 423 2.70 18.98 5.32
N MET A 424 2.33 17.96 6.11
CA MET A 424 2.78 16.59 5.88
C MET A 424 2.32 16.06 4.52
N VAL A 425 1.06 16.32 4.15
CA VAL A 425 0.49 15.92 2.86
C VAL A 425 1.09 16.71 1.70
N ARG A 426 1.41 17.99 1.90
CA ARG A 426 2.14 18.81 0.91
C ARG A 426 3.52 18.22 0.62
N LYS A 427 4.30 17.87 1.64
CA LYS A 427 5.62 17.22 1.46
C LYS A 427 5.51 15.86 0.77
N LEU A 428 4.48 15.08 1.11
CA LEU A 428 4.18 13.83 0.41
C LEU A 428 3.84 14.07 -1.07
N SER A 429 3.06 15.12 -1.37
CA SER A 429 2.73 15.53 -2.74
C SER A 429 3.97 15.95 -3.53
N ASP A 430 4.85 16.75 -2.94
CA ASP A 430 6.09 17.21 -3.59
C ASP A 430 7.00 16.03 -3.95
N GLU A 431 7.13 15.05 -3.05
CA GLU A 431 7.95 13.86 -3.28
C GLU A 431 7.38 12.94 -4.37
N LEU A 432 6.06 12.73 -4.36
CA LEU A 432 5.41 11.80 -5.27
C LEU A 432 4.99 12.42 -6.60
N CYS A 433 5.00 13.76 -6.73
CA CYS A 433 4.61 14.40 -7.98
C CYS A 433 5.43 13.90 -9.17
N GLY A 434 4.72 13.61 -10.26
CA GLY A 434 5.29 13.14 -11.51
C GLY A 434 5.59 11.64 -11.49
N LEU A 435 5.13 10.92 -10.46
CA LEU A 435 5.21 9.47 -10.43
C LEU A 435 4.27 8.90 -11.49
N GLU A 436 4.84 8.27 -12.51
CA GLU A 436 4.08 7.61 -13.57
C GLU A 436 3.69 6.19 -13.20
N THR A 437 2.54 5.74 -13.72
CA THR A 437 2.07 4.37 -13.60
C THR A 437 1.17 3.98 -14.76
N GLU A 438 0.89 2.70 -14.88
CA GLU A 438 -0.02 2.15 -15.87
C GLU A 438 -0.97 1.13 -15.23
N PHE A 439 -2.27 1.33 -15.43
CA PHE A 439 -3.31 0.39 -15.05
C PHE A 439 -3.64 -0.48 -16.26
N ASN A 440 -2.95 -1.63 -16.34
CA ASN A 440 -3.09 -2.60 -17.43
C ASN A 440 -4.30 -3.52 -17.31
N GLU A 441 -4.90 -3.58 -16.12
CA GLU A 441 -6.07 -4.41 -15.85
C GLU A 441 -7.04 -3.69 -14.93
N ALA A 442 -8.31 -4.06 -15.04
CA ALA A 442 -9.33 -3.81 -14.04
C ALA A 442 -9.60 -5.10 -13.26
N TRP A 443 -9.91 -4.98 -11.98
CA TRP A 443 -10.44 -6.08 -11.19
C TRP A 443 -11.92 -5.84 -10.93
N PHE A 444 -12.73 -6.83 -11.30
CA PHE A 444 -14.09 -6.94 -10.82
C PHE A 444 -14.07 -7.68 -9.49
N VAL A 445 -14.36 -6.96 -8.42
CA VAL A 445 -14.28 -7.45 -7.04
C VAL A 445 -15.66 -7.70 -6.46
N GLU A 446 -15.76 -8.73 -5.64
CA GLU A 446 -16.86 -9.03 -4.73
C GLU A 446 -16.28 -8.90 -3.31
N GLU A 447 -16.57 -7.78 -2.64
CA GLU A 447 -16.17 -7.52 -1.25
C GLU A 447 -17.16 -8.19 -0.32
N HIS A 448 -16.70 -9.20 0.42
CA HIS A 448 -17.52 -9.98 1.35
C HIS A 448 -17.51 -9.41 2.77
N ASP A 449 -16.55 -8.54 3.07
CA ASP A 449 -16.55 -7.72 4.29
C ASP A 449 -16.72 -6.24 3.94
N LEU A 450 -17.26 -5.48 4.88
CA LEU A 450 -17.43 -4.04 4.75
C LEU A 450 -16.08 -3.34 4.51
N LEU A 451 -15.95 -2.64 3.37
CA LEU A 451 -14.70 -2.01 2.90
C LEU A 451 -13.50 -2.98 2.88
N ALA A 452 -13.72 -4.23 2.47
CA ALA A 452 -12.70 -5.27 2.44
C ALA A 452 -11.40 -4.83 1.75
N LEU A 453 -11.46 -4.08 0.65
CA LEU A 453 -10.27 -3.57 -0.03
C LEU A 453 -9.47 -2.56 0.80
N ALA A 454 -10.13 -1.78 1.67
CA ALA A 454 -9.49 -0.79 2.52
C ALA A 454 -9.00 -1.37 3.86
N LEU A 455 -9.67 -2.41 4.35
CA LEU A 455 -9.50 -2.96 5.70
C LEU A 455 -8.94 -4.38 5.74
N TYR A 456 -8.55 -4.94 4.58
CA TYR A 456 -8.05 -6.32 4.46
C TYR A 456 -9.11 -7.36 4.80
N GLY A 457 -10.33 -7.10 4.36
CA GLY A 457 -11.40 -8.07 4.42
C GLY A 457 -11.31 -9.11 3.31
N SER A 458 -12.26 -10.03 3.33
CA SER A 458 -12.46 -11.05 2.33
C SER A 458 -12.93 -10.43 1.01
N VAL A 459 -12.18 -10.72 -0.05
CA VAL A 459 -12.47 -10.28 -1.42
C VAL A 459 -12.29 -11.45 -2.37
N LYS A 460 -13.27 -11.65 -3.25
CA LYS A 460 -13.11 -12.44 -4.47
C LYS A 460 -12.92 -11.47 -5.62
N HIS A 461 -11.96 -11.73 -6.50
CA HIS A 461 -11.67 -10.82 -7.61
C HIS A 461 -11.52 -11.58 -8.92
N HIS A 462 -11.91 -10.93 -10.00
CA HIS A 462 -11.85 -11.42 -11.36
C HIS A 462 -11.11 -10.39 -12.20
N MET A 463 -10.10 -10.84 -12.94
CA MET A 463 -9.28 -9.96 -13.76
C MET A 463 -9.91 -9.71 -15.14
N ALA A 464 -9.86 -8.46 -15.58
CA ALA A 464 -10.20 -8.04 -16.94
C ALA A 464 -9.06 -7.16 -17.50
N GLN A 465 -8.42 -7.63 -18.58
CA GLN A 465 -7.29 -6.93 -19.18
C GLN A 465 -7.76 -5.80 -20.10
N PHE A 466 -7.05 -4.67 -20.06
CA PHE A 466 -7.24 -3.61 -21.03
C PHE A 466 -6.54 -3.94 -22.35
N GLN A 467 -7.16 -3.58 -23.47
CA GLN A 467 -6.56 -3.73 -24.80
C GLN A 467 -6.91 -2.54 -25.67
N CYS A 468 -5.89 -1.97 -26.33
CA CYS A 468 -6.15 -0.96 -27.33
C CYS A 468 -6.89 -1.60 -28.52
N PRO A 469 -8.00 -1.00 -28.99
CA PRO A 469 -8.62 -1.40 -30.24
C PRO A 469 -7.56 -1.41 -31.35
N LYS A 470 -7.52 -2.48 -32.15
CA LYS A 470 -6.72 -2.47 -33.38
C LYS A 470 -7.22 -1.29 -34.21
N ARG A 471 -6.37 -0.29 -34.44
CA ARG A 471 -6.68 0.74 -35.44
C ARG A 471 -6.88 -0.02 -36.76
N LEU A 472 -8.10 -0.01 -37.27
CA LEU A 472 -8.33 -0.37 -38.65
C LEU A 472 -7.57 0.69 -39.46
N MET A 473 -6.43 0.31 -40.03
CA MET A 473 -5.80 1.13 -41.07
C MET A 473 -6.75 1.08 -42.25
N PHE A 474 -7.55 2.13 -42.42
CA PHE A 474 -8.37 2.37 -43.61
C PHE A 474 -7.68 3.36 -44.51
#